data_AF-A0A6L7WVN5-F1
#
_entry.id   AF-A0A6L7WVN5-F1
#
_cell.length_a   1.000
_cell.length_b   1.000
_cell.length_c   1.000
_cell.angle_alpha   90.00
_cell.angle_beta   90.00
_cell.angle_gamma   90.00
#
_symmetry.space_group_name_H-M   'P 1'
#
loop_
_entity.id
_entity.type
_entity.pdbx_description
1 polymer ?
#
loop_
_entity_poly.entity_id
_entity_poly.type
_entity_poly.pdbx_seq_one_letter_code
_entity_poly.pdbx_strand_id
1 'polypeptide(L)'
;MSNVQSLHTRWLRDPAYREAHDELAPGFRLARTLIEARTNAGLTQAQMAERMQTTQSVVARLESGRAHPSTRTLEKFAQAAGLRLKISFEPIEGTA
;
A
#
# COMPACT_ATOMS: atom_id res chain seq x y z
N MET A 1 -24.89 4.10 13.47
CA MET A 1 -23.69 4.58 12.78
C MET A 1 -23.53 3.79 11.50
N SER A 2 -23.37 4.44 10.34
CA SER A 2 -23.14 3.72 9.08
C SER A 2 -21.76 3.03 9.15
N ASN A 3 -21.73 1.73 8.88
CA ASN A 3 -20.49 0.98 8.77
C ASN A 3 -19.76 1.41 7.49
N VAL A 4 -18.47 1.74 7.56
CA VAL A 4 -17.64 2.10 6.40
C VAL A 4 -17.74 1.05 5.29
N GLN A 5 -17.79 -0.23 5.65
CA GLN A 5 -17.95 -1.31 4.67
C GLN A 5 -19.30 -1.20 3.92
N SER A 6 -20.38 -0.88 4.62
CA SER A 6 -21.71 -0.73 4.03
C SER A 6 -21.83 0.49 3.10
N LEU A 7 -21.10 1.57 3.40
CA LEU A 7 -21.04 2.76 2.54
C LEU A 7 -20.23 2.47 1.28
N HIS A 8 -19.09 1.78 1.41
CA HIS A 8 -18.24 1.39 0.29
C HIS A 8 -18.98 0.49 -0.71
N THR A 9 -19.69 -0.56 -0.23
CA THR A 9 -20.49 -1.42 -1.10
C THR A 9 -21.59 -0.66 -1.83
N ARG A 10 -22.20 0.33 -1.18
CA ARG A 10 -23.23 1.17 -1.79
C ARG A 10 -22.65 2.08 -2.86
N TRP A 11 -21.51 2.72 -2.61
CA TRP A 11 -20.89 3.65 -3.54
C TRP A 11 -20.19 2.95 -4.71
N LEU A 12 -19.75 1.69 -4.58
CA LEU A 12 -19.28 0.89 -5.72
C LEU A 12 -20.33 0.69 -6.84
N ARG A 13 -21.60 0.98 -6.58
CA ARG A 13 -22.68 0.98 -7.58
C ARG A 13 -22.72 2.27 -8.42
N ASP A 14 -22.07 3.33 -7.96
CA ASP A 14 -21.90 4.57 -8.71
C ASP A 14 -20.69 4.42 -9.66
N PRO A 15 -20.85 4.58 -10.98
CA PRO A 15 -19.77 4.46 -11.95
C PRO A 15 -18.61 5.43 -11.68
N ALA A 16 -18.88 6.66 -11.27
CA ALA A 16 -17.83 7.66 -11.02
C ALA A 16 -17.04 7.34 -9.76
N TYR A 17 -17.70 6.80 -8.73
CA TYR A 17 -17.01 6.30 -7.54
C TYR A 17 -16.18 5.05 -7.85
N ARG A 18 -16.71 4.12 -8.66
CA ARG A 18 -15.99 2.92 -9.06
C ARG A 18 -14.74 3.25 -9.87
N GLU A 19 -14.86 4.12 -10.87
CA GLU A 19 -13.73 4.53 -11.71
C GLU A 19 -12.63 5.21 -10.88
N ALA A 20 -12.99 6.17 -10.02
CA ALA A 20 -12.03 6.81 -9.11
C ALA A 20 -11.43 5.82 -8.08
N HIS A 21 -12.22 4.86 -7.61
CA HIS A 21 -11.72 3.80 -6.72
C HIS A 21 -10.72 2.90 -7.44
N ASP A 22 -11.01 2.50 -8.67
CA ASP A 22 -10.17 1.61 -9.47
C ASP A 22 -8.87 2.30 -9.91
N GLU A 23 -8.93 3.61 -10.21
CA GLU A 23 -7.75 4.44 -10.50
C GLU A 23 -6.81 4.54 -9.29
N LEU A 24 -7.37 4.67 -8.07
CA LEU A 24 -6.60 4.73 -6.83
C LEU A 24 -6.15 3.34 -6.32
N ALA A 25 -6.76 2.26 -6.83
CA ALA A 25 -6.53 0.90 -6.36
C ALA A 25 -5.04 0.46 -6.41
N PRO A 26 -4.21 0.79 -7.42
CA PRO A 26 -2.80 0.41 -7.42
C PRO A 26 -2.00 1.03 -6.26
N GLY A 27 -2.21 2.31 -5.97
CA GLY A 27 -1.57 3.01 -4.86
C GLY A 27 -1.99 2.42 -3.51
N PHE A 28 -3.28 2.12 -3.35
CA PHE A 28 -3.81 1.46 -2.15
C PHE A 28 -3.31 0.01 -1.99
N ARG A 29 -3.18 -0.75 -3.08
CA ARG A 29 -2.61 -2.11 -3.04
C ARG A 29 -1.18 -2.08 -2.52
N LEU A 30 -0.33 -1.19 -3.06
CA LEU A 30 1.05 -1.06 -2.59
C LEU A 30 1.11 -0.64 -1.12
N ALA A 31 0.36 0.40 -0.75
CA ALA A 31 0.28 0.87 0.63
C ALA A 31 -0.10 -0.23 1.62
N ARG A 32 -1.14 -1.00 1.28
CA ARG A 32 -1.60 -2.14 2.08
C ARG A 32 -0.50 -3.18 2.25
N THR A 33 0.19 -3.56 1.18
CA THR A 33 1.32 -4.51 1.24
C THR A 33 2.42 -4.02 2.17
N LEU A 34 2.76 -2.71 2.14
CA LEU A 34 3.77 -2.13 3.03
C LEU A 34 3.33 -2.14 4.50
N ILE A 35 2.08 -1.77 4.77
CA ILE A 35 1.50 -1.80 6.12
C ILE A 35 1.48 -3.23 6.67
N GLU A 36 1.05 -4.20 5.88
CA GLU A 36 1.02 -5.62 6.26
C GLU A 36 2.43 -6.14 6.53
N ALA A 37 3.40 -5.85 5.67
CA ALA A 37 4.80 -6.20 5.90
C ALA A 37 5.34 -5.65 7.22
N ARG A 38 5.10 -4.36 7.51
CA ARG A 38 5.54 -3.71 8.75
C ARG A 38 4.85 -4.30 9.99
N THR A 39 3.53 -4.47 9.92
CA THR A 39 2.74 -4.96 11.06
C THR A 39 3.03 -6.43 11.37
N ASN A 40 3.24 -7.28 10.36
CA ASN A 40 3.68 -8.66 10.54
C ASN A 40 5.09 -8.76 11.15
N ALA A 41 5.96 -7.77 10.89
CA ALA A 41 7.25 -7.65 11.56
C ALA A 41 7.15 -7.09 12.99
N GLY A 42 5.95 -6.76 13.48
CA GLY A 42 5.71 -6.20 14.82
C GLY A 42 6.23 -4.77 15.01
N LEU A 43 6.38 -4.01 13.92
CA LEU A 43 7.00 -2.68 13.95
C LEU A 43 5.97 -1.54 13.90
N THR A 44 6.22 -0.49 14.68
CA THR A 44 5.60 0.83 14.48
C THR A 44 6.23 1.54 13.28
N GLN A 45 5.57 2.59 12.76
CA GLN A 45 6.15 3.41 11.68
C GLN A 45 7.48 4.06 12.09
N ALA A 46 7.63 4.46 13.35
CA ALA A 46 8.88 5.04 13.87
C ALA A 46 10.02 4.01 13.89
N GLN A 47 9.76 2.81 14.42
CA GLN A 47 10.74 1.72 14.43
C GLN A 47 11.12 1.27 13.01
N MET A 48 10.15 1.25 12.09
CA MET A 48 10.42 0.98 10.67
C MET A 48 11.34 2.04 10.07
N ALA A 49 11.10 3.32 10.39
CA ALA A 49 11.91 4.42 9.91
C ALA A 49 13.35 4.34 10.42
N GLU A 50 13.55 4.00 11.69
CA GLU A 50 14.87 3.75 12.28
C GLU A 50 15.62 2.66 11.53
N ARG A 51 14.97 1.51 11.28
CA ARG A 51 15.59 0.40 10.53
C ARG A 51 15.90 0.76 9.08
N MET A 52 15.06 1.58 8.46
CA MET A 52 15.28 2.08 7.10
C MET A 52 16.28 3.24 7.03
N GLN A 53 16.75 3.76 8.16
CA GLN A 53 17.58 4.97 8.26
C GLN A 53 16.90 6.17 7.57
N THR A 54 15.62 6.39 7.90
CA THR A 54 14.80 7.47 7.36
C THR A 54 13.90 8.06 8.45
N THR A 55 12.95 8.93 8.10
CA THR A 55 12.02 9.55 9.05
C THR A 55 10.67 8.82 9.08
N GLN A 56 9.96 8.91 10.21
CA GLN A 56 8.59 8.41 10.32
C GLN A 56 7.68 9.02 9.24
N SER A 57 7.86 10.30 8.90
CA SER A 57 7.09 10.97 7.85
C SER A 57 7.33 10.36 6.46
N VAL A 58 8.54 9.88 6.16
CA VAL A 58 8.82 9.14 4.93
C VAL A 58 8.09 7.81 4.92
N VAL A 59 8.13 7.05 6.02
CA VAL A 59 7.38 5.78 6.13
C VAL A 59 5.88 6.00 6.00
N ALA A 60 5.32 7.01 6.68
CA ALA A 60 3.91 7.36 6.57
C ALA A 60 3.52 7.75 5.14
N ARG A 61 4.39 8.46 4.41
CA ARG A 61 4.17 8.79 2.99
C ARG A 61 4.15 7.53 2.12
N LEU A 62 5.06 6.58 2.36
CA LEU A 62 5.07 5.29 1.67
C LEU A 62 3.79 4.49 1.91
N GLU A 63 3.32 4.45 3.17
CA GLU A 63 2.10 3.74 3.58
C GLU A 63 0.80 4.47 3.22
N SER A 64 0.87 5.71 2.74
CA SER A 64 -0.32 6.50 2.37
C SER A 64 -0.93 6.13 1.02
N GLY A 65 -0.19 5.39 0.18
CA GLY A 65 -0.57 5.10 -1.21
C GLY A 65 -0.43 6.30 -2.16
N ARG A 66 0.02 7.46 -1.67
CA ARG A 66 0.26 8.67 -2.47
C ARG A 66 1.68 8.78 -3.02
N ALA A 67 2.55 7.83 -2.66
CA ALA A 67 3.93 7.80 -3.10
C ALA A 67 4.12 6.78 -4.23
N HIS A 68 4.98 7.11 -5.17
CA HIS A 68 5.53 6.17 -6.14
C HIS A 68 7.00 5.86 -5.77
N PRO A 69 7.24 4.95 -4.80
CA PRO A 69 8.60 4.60 -4.41
C PRO A 69 9.34 3.89 -5.54
N SER A 70 10.64 4.15 -5.64
CA SER A 70 11.52 3.36 -6.50
C SER A 70 11.64 1.92 -5.99
N THR A 71 11.99 1.00 -6.88
CA THR A 71 12.31 -0.40 -6.52
C THR A 71 13.36 -0.49 -5.41
N ARG A 72 14.41 0.35 -5.47
CA ARG A 72 15.42 0.47 -4.40
C ARG A 72 14.81 0.82 -3.03
N THR A 73 13.80 1.69 -3.01
CA THR A 73 13.10 2.03 -1.76
C THR A 73 12.30 0.84 -1.24
N LEU A 74 11.63 0.10 -2.12
CA LEU A 74 10.91 -1.12 -1.76
C LEU A 74 11.83 -2.22 -1.25
N GLU A 75 13.02 -2.36 -1.81
CA GLU A 75 14.04 -3.30 -1.33
C GLU A 75 14.50 -2.95 0.10
N LYS A 76 14.83 -1.68 0.36
CA LYS A 76 15.18 -1.21 1.70
C LYS A 76 14.07 -1.43 2.70
N PHE A 77 12.83 -1.17 2.30
CA PHE A 77 11.65 -1.42 3.13
C PHE A 77 11.55 -2.90 3.47
N ALA A 78 11.61 -3.79 2.47
CA ALA A 78 11.58 -5.24 2.68
C ALA A 78 12.69 -5.69 3.65
N GLN A 79 13.93 -5.24 3.44
CA GLN A 79 15.07 -5.57 4.31
C GLN A 79 14.86 -5.11 5.75
N ALA A 80 14.38 -3.88 5.97
CA ALA A 80 14.08 -3.35 7.30
C ALA A 80 12.96 -4.15 8.02
N ALA A 81 12.00 -4.68 7.26
CA ALA A 81 10.97 -5.59 7.75
C ALA A 81 11.44 -7.05 7.91
N GLY A 82 12.68 -7.39 7.53
CA GLY A 82 13.19 -8.77 7.58
C GLY A 82 12.67 -9.67 6.44
N LEU A 83 12.29 -9.06 5.32
CA LEU A 83 11.70 -9.72 4.15
C LEU A 83 12.61 -9.57 2.92
N ARG A 84 12.28 -10.31 1.86
CA ARG A 84 12.88 -10.17 0.52
C ARG A 84 11.83 -9.65 -0.46
N LEU A 85 12.17 -8.64 -1.25
CA LEU A 85 11.31 -8.16 -2.32
C LEU A 85 11.20 -9.22 -3.42
N LYS A 86 9.96 -9.54 -3.83
CA LYS A 86 9.64 -10.35 -5.01
C LYS A 86 8.64 -9.57 -5.85
N ILE A 87 8.97 -9.32 -7.12
CA ILE A 87 8.09 -8.64 -8.07
C ILE A 87 7.61 -9.69 -9.08
N SER A 88 6.32 -9.66 -9.39
CA SER A 88 5.68 -10.49 -10.42
C SER A 88 4.73 -9.65 -11.26
N PHE A 89 4.49 -10.09 -12.49
CA PHE A 89 3.47 -9.53 -13.37
C PHE A 89 2.21 -10.39 -13.30
N GLU A 90 1.05 -9.74 -13.37
CA GLU A 90 -0.26 -10.38 -13.44
C GLU A 90 -0.93 -9.99 -14.77
N PRO A 91 -1.76 -10.88 -15.35
CA PRO A 91 -2.51 -10.56 -16.54
C PRO A 91 -3.48 -9.40 -16.27
N ILE A 92 -3.64 -8.51 -17.24
CA ILE A 92 -4.66 -7.47 -17.20
C ILE A 92 -6.01 -8.15 -17.48
N GLU A 93 -6.93 -8.13 -16.52
CA GLU A 93 -8.29 -8.63 -16.75
C GLU A 93 -8.96 -7.80 -17.86
N GLY A 94 -9.36 -8.45 -18.95
CA GLY A 94 -10.14 -7.83 -20.03
C GLY A 94 -9.42 -7.59 -21.37
N THR A 95 -8.14 -7.95 -21.52
CA THR A 95 -7.50 -8.02 -22.85
C THR A 95 -7.56 -9.44 -23.41
N ALA A 96 -8.57 -9.68 -24.26
CA ALA A 96 -8.57 -10.70 -25.30
C ALA A 96 -8.71 -9.99 -26.66
#